data_AF-A0A7C4NCG0-F1
#
_entry.id   AF-A0A7C4NCG0-F1
#
_cell.length_a   1.000
_cell.length_b   1.000
_cell.length_c   1.000
_cell.angle_alpha   90.00
_cell.angle_beta   90.00
_cell.angle_gamma   90.00
#
_symmetry.space_group_name_H-M   'P 1'
#
loop_
_entity.id
_entity.type
_entity.pdbx_description
1 polymer ?
#
loop_
_entity_poly.entity_id
_entity_poly.type
_entity_poly.pdbx_seq_one_letter_code
_entity_poly.pdbx_strand_id
1 'polypeptide(L)'
;MVESKYVLYSLLAGVIAGALSSIMMLFKLNAIEEFVREFMYQQLLLSGLSEEGASEVVKMAIDGVRAFLWLAPIGPIINMLFLGALLGVLLDFLVKKLRRPYYPSILTGLVLIALQVVPIMVINWMYGSWFTELLDRYIGLPFIIAVPIVYTILLTIFSSIKGPWTKWGEAKPKIY
;
A
#
# COMPACT_ATOMS: atom_id res chain seq x y z
N MET A 1 27.94 8.44 -6.24
CA MET A 1 26.99 8.31 -5.12
C MET A 1 27.06 6.89 -4.61
N VAL A 2 27.47 6.67 -3.36
CA VAL A 2 27.39 5.33 -2.76
C VAL A 2 25.91 5.09 -2.48
N GLU A 3 25.31 4.07 -3.09
CA GLU A 3 23.91 3.71 -2.81
C GLU A 3 23.73 3.51 -1.31
N SER A 4 22.74 4.19 -0.71
CA SER A 4 22.47 4.02 0.71
C SER A 4 21.83 2.66 0.95
N LYS A 5 22.48 1.82 1.76
CA LYS A 5 21.94 0.51 2.18
C LYS A 5 20.53 0.59 2.78
N TYR A 6 20.15 1.74 3.34
CA TYR A 6 18.82 1.96 3.91
C TYR A 6 17.73 2.07 2.83
N VAL A 7 18.06 2.60 1.65
CA VAL A 7 17.17 2.58 0.50
C VAL A 7 16.94 1.14 0.03
N LEU A 8 18.00 0.34 -0.06
CA LEU A 8 17.90 -1.08 -0.40
C LEU A 8 17.04 -1.85 0.63
N TYR A 9 17.25 -1.65 1.92
CA TYR A 9 16.45 -2.31 2.97
C TYR A 9 14.97 -1.93 2.89
N SER A 10 14.68 -0.66 2.62
CA SER A 10 13.32 -0.18 2.42
C SER A 10 12.67 -0.77 1.18
N LEU A 11 13.41 -0.86 0.07
CA LEU A 11 12.94 -1.53 -1.16
C LEU A 11 12.63 -3.00 -0.92
N LEU A 12 13.52 -3.75 -0.25
CA LEU A 12 13.30 -5.16 0.07
C LEU A 12 12.06 -5.34 0.96
N ALA A 13 11.92 -4.52 2.01
CA ALA A 13 10.74 -4.55 2.86
C ALA A 13 9.46 -4.24 2.07
N GLY A 14 9.54 -3.27 1.15
CA GLY A 14 8.46 -2.89 0.25
C GLY A 14 8.05 -4.04 -0.67
N VAL A 15 8.99 -4.66 -1.38
CA VAL A 15 8.71 -5.78 -2.28
C VAL A 15 8.07 -6.95 -1.56
N ILE A 16 8.58 -7.33 -0.38
CA ILE A 16 8.00 -8.43 0.41
C ILE A 16 6.58 -8.09 0.88
N ALA A 17 6.37 -6.88 1.41
CA ALA A 17 5.05 -6.44 1.83
C ALA A 17 4.05 -6.33 0.66
N GLY A 18 4.52 -5.86 -0.51
CA GLY A 18 3.74 -5.79 -1.74
C GLY A 18 3.40 -7.16 -2.30
N ALA A 19 4.32 -8.13 -2.23
CA ALA A 19 4.07 -9.52 -2.61
C ALA A 19 3.03 -10.17 -1.70
N LEU A 20 3.13 -9.94 -0.38
CA LEU A 20 2.11 -10.39 0.56
C LEU A 20 0.74 -9.76 0.25
N SER A 21 0.70 -8.44 0.05
CA SER A 21 -0.51 -7.72 -0.34
C SER A 21 -1.11 -8.30 -1.62
N SER A 22 -0.29 -8.62 -2.62
CA SER A 22 -0.70 -9.22 -3.88
C SER A 22 -1.36 -10.59 -3.66
N ILE A 23 -0.73 -11.47 -2.89
CA ILE A 23 -1.28 -12.79 -2.55
C ILE A 23 -2.64 -12.63 -1.87
N MET A 24 -2.73 -11.73 -0.89
CA MET A 24 -3.98 -11.51 -0.17
C MET A 24 -5.07 -10.91 -1.10
N MET A 25 -4.68 -10.08 -2.08
CA MET A 25 -5.60 -9.47 -3.04
C MET A 25 -6.17 -10.47 -4.04
N LEU A 26 -5.41 -11.52 -4.40
CA LEU A 26 -5.90 -12.62 -5.23
C LEU A 26 -7.12 -13.33 -4.62
N PHE A 27 -7.14 -13.49 -3.29
CA PHE A 27 -8.29 -14.07 -2.58
C PHE A 27 -9.49 -13.12 -2.47
N LYS A 28 -9.33 -11.85 -2.85
CA LYS A 28 -10.32 -10.78 -2.70
C LYS A 28 -10.76 -10.18 -4.04
N LEU A 29 -10.38 -10.77 -5.18
CA LEU A 29 -10.71 -10.22 -6.51
C LEU A 29 -12.22 -9.99 -6.71
N ASN A 30 -13.05 -10.96 -6.36
CA ASN A 30 -14.51 -10.83 -6.48
C ASN A 30 -15.04 -9.72 -5.55
N ALA A 31 -14.51 -9.63 -4.33
CA ALA A 31 -14.89 -8.59 -3.38
C ALA A 31 -14.48 -7.18 -3.85
N ILE A 32 -13.37 -7.06 -4.59
CA ILE A 32 -12.94 -5.78 -5.19
C ILE A 32 -13.90 -5.37 -6.31
N GLU A 33 -14.32 -6.31 -7.16
CA GLU A 33 -15.33 -6.00 -8.20
C GLU A 33 -16.64 -5.53 -7.57
N GLU A 34 -17.13 -6.23 -6.55
CA GLU A 34 -18.34 -5.87 -5.81
C GLU A 34 -18.19 -4.52 -5.10
N PHE A 35 -17.03 -4.25 -4.48
CA PHE A 35 -16.71 -2.95 -3.89
C PHE A 35 -16.82 -1.82 -4.92
N VAL A 36 -16.19 -1.98 -6.09
CA VAL A 36 -16.22 -0.94 -7.14
C VAL A 36 -17.64 -0.76 -7.66
N ARG A 37 -18.38 -1.84 -7.88
CA ARG A 37 -19.79 -1.81 -8.32
C ARG A 37 -20.66 -1.02 -7.35
N GLU A 38 -20.62 -1.37 -6.07
CA GLU A 38 -21.44 -0.73 -5.04
C GLU A 38 -20.99 0.71 -4.80
N PHE A 39 -19.69 0.98 -4.83
CA PHE A 39 -19.15 2.34 -4.72
C PHE A 39 -19.68 3.23 -5.85
N MET A 40 -19.63 2.76 -7.10
CA MET A 40 -20.16 3.50 -8.25
C MET A 40 -21.67 3.72 -8.14
N TYR A 41 -22.42 2.69 -7.75
CA TYR A 41 -23.86 2.77 -7.58
C TYR A 41 -24.24 3.85 -6.55
N GLN A 42 -23.66 3.80 -5.36
CA GLN A 42 -23.91 4.78 -4.29
C GLN A 42 -23.52 6.20 -4.71
N GLN A 43 -22.39 6.37 -5.41
CA GLN A 43 -21.98 7.69 -5.92
C GLN A 43 -22.98 8.26 -6.94
N LEU A 44 -23.54 7.44 -7.82
CA LEU A 44 -24.54 7.88 -8.81
C LEU A 44 -25.86 8.27 -8.15
N LEU A 45 -26.30 7.52 -7.13
CA LEU A 45 -27.47 7.89 -6.33
C LEU A 45 -27.26 9.22 -5.60
N LEU A 46 -26.09 9.40 -4.96
CA LEU A 46 -25.74 10.66 -4.29
C LEU A 46 -25.63 11.83 -5.27
N SER A 47 -25.32 11.56 -6.55
CA SER A 47 -25.32 12.55 -7.62
C SER A 47 -26.72 12.86 -8.18
N GLY A 48 -27.76 12.18 -7.69
CA GLY A 48 -29.16 12.43 -8.06
C GLY A 48 -29.70 11.59 -9.21
N LEU A 49 -29.01 10.52 -9.64
CA LEU A 49 -29.59 9.57 -10.60
C LEU A 49 -30.69 8.71 -9.96
N SER A 50 -31.64 8.27 -10.78
CA SER A 50 -32.60 7.22 -10.38
C SER A 50 -31.89 5.88 -10.18
N GLU A 51 -32.46 4.99 -9.37
CA GLU A 51 -31.93 3.64 -9.13
C GLU A 51 -31.75 2.85 -10.43
N GLU A 52 -32.72 2.94 -11.33
CA GLU A 52 -32.67 2.30 -12.65
C GLU A 52 -31.53 2.85 -13.52
N GLY A 53 -31.39 4.19 -13.58
CA GLY A 53 -30.33 4.83 -14.34
C GLY A 53 -28.93 4.53 -13.76
N ALA A 54 -28.79 4.53 -12.44
CA ALA A 54 -27.54 4.17 -11.78
C ALA A 54 -27.14 2.72 -12.06
N SER A 55 -28.10 1.78 -11.99
CA SER A 55 -27.87 0.36 -12.26
C SER A 55 -27.41 0.12 -13.70
N GLU A 56 -28.03 0.79 -14.68
CA GLU A 56 -27.66 0.67 -16.09
C GLU A 56 -26.23 1.18 -16.34
N VAL A 57 -25.88 2.35 -15.81
CA VAL A 57 -24.54 2.94 -15.95
C VAL A 57 -23.47 2.04 -15.31
N VAL A 58 -23.73 1.53 -14.10
CA VAL A 58 -22.79 0.62 -13.41
C VAL A 58 -22.58 -0.66 -14.21
N LYS A 59 -23.65 -1.23 -14.78
CA LYS A 59 -23.57 -2.43 -15.61
C LYS A 59 -22.70 -2.21 -16.85
N MET A 60 -22.78 -1.05 -17.48
CA MET A 60 -21.92 -0.71 -18.63
C MET A 60 -20.47 -0.48 -18.21
N ALA A 61 -20.23 0.11 -17.04
CA ALA A 61 -18.88 0.48 -16.60
C ALA A 61 -18.07 -0.69 -16.01
N ILE A 62 -18.74 -1.68 -15.39
CA ILE A 62 -18.05 -2.76 -14.67
C ILE A 62 -17.20 -3.65 -15.59
N ASP A 63 -17.60 -3.79 -16.87
CA ASP A 63 -16.81 -4.53 -17.85
C ASP A 63 -15.45 -3.86 -18.13
N GLY A 64 -15.41 -2.52 -18.07
CA GLY A 64 -14.16 -1.77 -18.12
C GLY A 64 -13.27 -2.05 -16.91
N VAL A 65 -13.84 -2.12 -15.70
CA VAL A 65 -13.10 -2.45 -14.47
C VAL A 65 -12.50 -3.85 -14.55
N ARG A 66 -13.27 -4.83 -15.05
CA ARG A 66 -12.81 -6.22 -15.22
C ARG A 66 -11.59 -6.32 -16.12
N ALA A 67 -11.50 -5.50 -17.16
CA ALA A 67 -10.35 -5.45 -18.05
C ALA A 67 -9.03 -5.06 -17.35
N PHE A 68 -9.08 -4.46 -16.15
CA PHE A 68 -7.90 -4.11 -15.36
C PHE A 68 -7.67 -5.02 -14.15
N LEU A 69 -8.59 -5.95 -13.84
CA LEU A 69 -8.43 -6.85 -12.69
C LEU A 69 -7.19 -7.76 -12.82
N TRP A 70 -6.68 -8.02 -14.03
CA TRP A 70 -5.44 -8.79 -14.21
C TRP A 70 -4.20 -8.07 -13.65
N LEU A 71 -4.26 -6.74 -13.46
CA LEU A 71 -3.19 -5.96 -12.80
C LEU A 71 -3.22 -6.12 -11.28
N ALA A 72 -4.33 -6.58 -10.71
CA ALA A 72 -4.48 -6.74 -9.26
C ALA A 72 -3.32 -7.49 -8.58
N PRO A 73 -2.79 -8.61 -9.10
CA PRO A 73 -1.63 -9.25 -8.48
C PRO A 73 -0.31 -8.46 -8.61
N ILE A 74 -0.15 -7.60 -9.61
CA ILE A 74 1.14 -6.95 -9.87
C ILE A 74 1.17 -5.53 -9.27
N GLY A 75 0.03 -4.85 -9.27
CA GLY A 75 -0.14 -3.48 -8.80
C GLY A 75 0.44 -3.24 -7.40
N PRO A 76 0.11 -4.05 -6.37
CA PRO A 76 0.64 -3.86 -5.02
C PRO A 76 2.16 -3.95 -4.93
N ILE A 77 2.78 -4.83 -5.72
CA ILE A 77 4.24 -4.99 -5.75
C ILE A 77 4.89 -3.74 -6.33
N ILE A 78 4.40 -3.27 -7.49
CA ILE A 78 4.90 -2.05 -8.13
C ILE A 78 4.72 -0.84 -7.20
N ASN A 79 3.53 -0.69 -6.62
CA ASN A 79 3.23 0.42 -5.71
C ASN A 79 4.17 0.41 -4.49
N MET A 80 4.37 -0.75 -3.86
CA MET A 80 5.27 -0.87 -2.71
C MET A 80 6.75 -0.74 -3.07
N LEU A 81 7.14 -1.01 -4.31
CA LEU A 81 8.48 -0.72 -4.79
C LEU A 81 8.73 0.80 -4.86
N PHE A 82 7.79 1.55 -5.42
CA PHE A 82 7.87 3.02 -5.45
C PHE A 82 7.85 3.63 -4.04
N LEU A 83 6.90 3.20 -3.20
CA LEU A 83 6.82 3.67 -1.82
C LEU A 83 8.07 3.27 -1.03
N GLY A 84 8.57 2.05 -1.22
CA GLY A 84 9.81 1.58 -0.62
C GLY A 84 11.02 2.44 -1.00
N ALA A 85 11.12 2.87 -2.25
CA ALA A 85 12.18 3.79 -2.69
C ALA A 85 12.10 5.14 -1.96
N LEU A 86 10.92 5.77 -1.98
CA LEU A 86 10.68 7.09 -1.35
C LEU A 86 10.94 7.05 0.16
N LEU A 87 10.37 6.04 0.83
CA LEU A 87 10.55 5.83 2.26
C LEU A 87 11.97 5.43 2.62
N GLY A 88 12.72 4.83 1.70
CA GLY A 88 14.13 4.55 1.84
C GLY A 88 14.98 5.82 1.91
N VAL A 89 14.65 6.82 1.10
CA VAL A 89 15.28 8.15 1.17
C VAL A 89 14.97 8.83 2.50
N LEU A 90 13.71 8.77 2.95
CA LEU A 90 13.32 9.25 4.28
C LEU A 90 14.09 8.52 5.39
N LEU A 91 14.21 7.20 5.31
CA LEU A 91 14.94 6.40 6.29
C LEU A 91 16.42 6.79 6.35
N ASP A 92 17.09 6.93 5.21
CA ASP A 92 18.49 7.36 5.14
C ASP A 92 18.70 8.72 5.82
N PHE A 93 17.78 9.66 5.59
CA PHE A 93 17.79 10.96 6.26
C PHE A 93 17.59 10.85 7.78
N LEU A 94 16.63 10.04 8.23
CA LEU A 94 16.31 9.86 9.64
C LEU A 94 17.43 9.16 10.41
N VAL A 95 18.08 8.15 9.82
CA VAL A 95 19.22 7.44 10.44
C VAL A 95 20.39 8.39 10.67
N LYS A 96 20.62 9.37 9.78
CA LYS A 96 21.67 10.38 9.97
C LYS A 96 21.36 11.33 11.13
N LYS A 97 20.09 11.51 11.50
CA LYS A 97 19.66 12.43 12.58
C LYS A 97 19.42 11.74 13.92
N LEU A 98 18.99 10.48 13.92
CA LEU A 98 18.56 9.78 15.12
C LEU A 98 19.60 8.74 15.55
N ARG A 99 19.97 8.74 16.84
CA ARG A 99 21.06 7.91 17.37
C ARG A 99 20.75 6.42 17.50
N ARG A 100 19.48 6.02 17.60
CA ARG A 100 19.12 4.59 17.76
C ARG A 100 18.65 3.98 16.45
N PRO A 101 19.03 2.72 16.16
CA PRO A 101 18.82 2.12 14.84
C PRO A 101 17.36 1.84 14.51
N TYR A 102 16.51 1.56 15.50
CA TYR A 102 15.11 1.19 15.30
C TYR A 102 14.14 2.38 15.18
N TYR A 103 14.44 3.53 15.79
CA TYR A 103 13.54 4.70 15.73
C TYR A 103 13.30 5.20 14.30
N PRO A 104 14.33 5.35 13.44
CA PRO A 104 14.13 5.71 12.04
C PRO A 104 13.17 4.77 11.32
N SER A 105 13.33 3.45 11.49
CA SER A 105 12.48 2.45 10.83
C SER A 105 11.03 2.52 11.28
N ILE A 106 10.79 2.66 12.58
CA ILE A 106 9.43 2.81 13.12
C ILE A 106 8.80 4.10 12.60
N LEU A 107 9.52 5.22 12.62
CA LEU A 107 8.99 6.50 12.14
C LEU A 107 8.68 6.46 10.64
N THR A 108 9.56 5.86 9.82
CA THR A 108 9.29 5.63 8.40
C THR A 108 8.05 4.76 8.19
N GLY A 109 7.88 3.70 8.99
CA GLY A 109 6.68 2.86 8.97
C GLY A 109 5.40 3.61 9.34
N LEU A 110 5.46 4.47 10.36
CA LEU A 110 4.34 5.34 10.74
C LEU A 110 3.96 6.32 9.63
N VAL A 111 4.94 6.84 8.88
CA VAL A 111 4.66 7.67 7.70
C VAL A 111 3.90 6.86 6.64
N LEU A 112 4.28 5.60 6.38
CA LEU A 112 3.52 4.75 5.46
C LEU A 112 2.09 4.50 5.94
N ILE A 113 1.89 4.23 7.24
CA ILE A 113 0.56 4.09 7.83
C ILE A 113 -0.25 5.37 7.62
N ALA A 114 0.33 6.53 7.91
CA ALA A 114 -0.34 7.82 7.71
C ALA A 114 -0.73 8.05 6.24
N LEU A 115 0.15 7.70 5.29
CA LEU A 115 -0.15 7.80 3.86
C LEU A 115 -1.33 6.94 3.41
N GLN A 116 -1.65 5.86 4.12
CA GLN A 116 -2.83 5.03 3.82
C GLN A 116 -4.07 5.45 4.60
N VAL A 117 -3.93 5.78 5.88
CA VAL A 117 -5.07 6.10 6.76
C VAL A 117 -5.61 7.50 6.50
N VAL A 118 -4.74 8.49 6.26
CA VAL A 118 -5.18 9.89 6.08
C VAL A 118 -6.12 10.05 4.88
N PRO A 119 -5.83 9.50 3.67
CA PRO A 119 -6.78 9.56 2.56
C PRO A 119 -8.15 8.94 2.89
N ILE A 120 -8.17 7.81 3.60
CA ILE A 120 -9.41 7.15 4.03
C ILE A 120 -10.19 8.07 4.97
N MET A 121 -9.52 8.70 5.94
CA MET A 121 -10.15 9.65 6.86
C MET A 121 -10.71 10.88 6.13
N VAL A 122 -9.99 11.41 5.15
CA VAL A 122 -10.43 12.57 4.36
C VAL A 122 -11.66 12.23 3.53
N ILE A 123 -11.67 11.07 2.83
CA ILE A 123 -12.83 10.62 2.06
C ILE A 123 -14.03 10.39 3.00
N ASN A 124 -13.81 9.75 4.15
CA ASN A 124 -14.85 9.55 5.15
C ASN A 124 -15.46 10.87 5.65
N TRP A 125 -14.62 11.89 5.85
CA TRP A 125 -15.09 13.22 6.25
C TRP A 125 -15.89 13.92 5.15
N MET A 126 -15.49 13.76 3.88
CA MET A 126 -16.16 14.38 2.73
C MET A 126 -17.47 13.70 2.34
N TYR A 127 -17.52 12.37 2.38
CA TYR A 127 -18.62 11.58 1.84
C TYR A 127 -19.48 10.92 2.92
N GLY A 128 -19.02 10.86 4.18
CA GLY A 128 -19.69 10.19 5.29
C GLY A 128 -19.24 8.74 5.51
N SER A 129 -19.78 8.11 6.56
CA SER A 129 -19.34 6.79 7.06
C SER A 129 -19.53 5.65 6.06
N TRP A 130 -20.49 5.78 5.15
CA TRP A 130 -20.83 4.74 4.17
C TRP A 130 -19.62 4.28 3.36
N PHE A 131 -18.66 5.17 3.04
CA PHE A 131 -17.45 4.78 2.31
C PHE A 131 -16.58 3.83 3.15
N THR A 132 -16.36 4.16 4.42
CA THR A 132 -15.56 3.31 5.31
C THR A 132 -16.26 2.00 5.65
N GLU A 133 -17.59 2.01 5.80
CA GLU A 133 -18.40 0.81 5.99
C GLU A 133 -18.33 -0.11 4.76
N LEU A 134 -18.41 0.49 3.56
CA LEU A 134 -18.27 -0.24 2.30
C LEU A 134 -16.87 -0.83 2.15
N LEU A 135 -15.84 -0.04 2.42
CA LEU A 135 -14.45 -0.46 2.37
C LEU A 135 -14.17 -1.62 3.35
N ASP A 136 -14.67 -1.52 4.57
CA ASP A 136 -14.51 -2.58 5.58
C ASP A 136 -15.26 -3.86 5.21
N ARG A 137 -16.49 -3.73 4.68
CA ARG A 137 -17.32 -4.87 4.27
C ARG A 137 -16.65 -5.75 3.21
N TYR A 138 -16.08 -5.13 2.18
CA TYR A 138 -15.53 -5.86 1.03
C TYR A 138 -14.03 -6.14 1.17
N ILE A 139 -13.25 -5.14 1.54
CA ILE A 139 -11.79 -5.22 1.61
C ILE A 139 -11.33 -5.57 3.02
N GLY A 140 -11.90 -4.90 4.03
CA GLY A 140 -11.52 -5.00 5.43
C GLY A 140 -10.42 -4.01 5.80
N LEU A 141 -10.70 -3.09 6.72
CA LEU A 141 -9.70 -2.12 7.19
C LEU A 141 -8.43 -2.79 7.79
N PRO A 142 -8.52 -3.94 8.50
CA PRO A 142 -7.33 -4.65 8.97
C PRO A 142 -6.41 -5.10 7.85
N PHE A 143 -6.96 -5.46 6.68
CA PHE A 143 -6.17 -5.86 5.52
C PHE A 143 -5.30 -4.71 5.01
N ILE A 144 -5.91 -3.52 4.92
CA ILE A 144 -5.22 -2.31 4.45
C ILE A 144 -4.06 -1.98 5.38
N ILE A 145 -4.29 -2.01 6.70
CA ILE A 145 -3.29 -1.66 7.71
C ILE A 145 -2.21 -2.75 7.88
N ALA A 146 -2.54 -4.02 7.61
CA ALA A 146 -1.59 -5.12 7.74
C ALA A 146 -0.34 -4.94 6.87
N VAL A 147 -0.50 -4.42 5.65
CA VAL A 147 0.61 -4.25 4.71
C VAL A 147 1.67 -3.26 5.23
N PRO A 148 1.31 -2.02 5.65
CA PRO A 148 2.21 -1.12 6.35
C PRO A 148 2.85 -1.70 7.62
N ILE A 149 2.10 -2.49 8.40
CA ILE A 149 2.63 -3.13 9.62
C ILE A 149 3.74 -4.12 9.25
N VAL A 150 3.48 -5.01 8.29
CA VAL A 150 4.46 -5.99 7.79
C VAL A 150 5.69 -5.28 7.25
N TYR A 151 5.50 -4.24 6.43
CA TYR A 151 6.59 -3.39 5.95
C TYR A 151 7.43 -2.83 7.11
N THR A 152 6.79 -2.29 8.13
CA THR A 152 7.46 -1.66 9.29
C THR A 152 8.26 -2.69 10.10
N ILE A 153 7.70 -3.87 10.32
CA ILE A 153 8.38 -4.97 11.02
C ILE A 153 9.62 -5.39 10.23
N LEU A 154 9.47 -5.65 8.93
CA LEU A 154 10.58 -6.05 8.06
C LEU A 154 11.67 -4.97 8.00
N LEU A 155 11.29 -3.71 7.84
CA LEU A 155 12.22 -2.59 7.81
C LEU A 155 13.01 -2.48 9.11
N THR A 156 12.36 -2.69 10.24
CA THR A 156 13.00 -2.66 11.57
C THR A 156 13.96 -3.83 11.73
N ILE A 157 13.59 -5.04 11.27
CA ILE A 157 14.48 -6.21 11.27
C ILE A 157 15.71 -5.93 10.39
N PHE A 158 15.50 -5.45 9.16
CA PHE A 158 16.59 -5.21 8.22
C PHE A 158 17.56 -4.11 8.69
N SER A 159 17.06 -3.08 9.37
CA SER A 159 17.88 -1.98 9.86
C SER A 159 18.61 -2.28 11.17
N SER A 160 18.03 -3.15 12.02
CA SER A 160 18.48 -3.32 13.41
C SER A 160 19.18 -4.66 13.66
N ILE A 161 18.92 -5.69 12.85
CA ILE A 161 19.44 -7.05 13.04
C ILE A 161 20.39 -7.39 11.88
N LYS A 162 21.57 -7.92 12.20
CA LYS A 162 22.50 -8.43 11.18
C LYS A 162 21.93 -9.71 10.56
N GLY A 163 21.92 -9.77 9.24
CA GLY A 163 21.42 -10.94 8.50
C GLY A 163 22.01 -11.05 7.09
N PRO A 164 21.52 -11.98 6.25
CA PRO A 164 21.99 -12.14 4.88
C PRO A 164 21.94 -10.84 4.06
N TRP A 165 20.90 -10.03 4.28
CA TRP A 165 20.71 -8.70 3.66
C TRP A 165 21.82 -7.70 3.99
N THR A 166 22.54 -7.86 5.11
CA THR A 166 23.65 -6.97 5.48
C THR A 166 24.77 -7.05 4.44
N LYS A 167 25.05 -8.26 3.92
CA LYS A 167 26.07 -8.45 2.86
C LYS A 167 25.67 -7.79 1.55
N TRP A 168 24.37 -7.75 1.24
CA TRP A 168 23.85 -7.10 0.02
C TRP A 168 23.96 -5.58 0.10
N GLY A 169 23.70 -4.99 1.27
CA GLY A 169 23.85 -3.55 1.48
C GLY A 169 25.30 -3.06 1.60
N GLU A 170 26.26 -3.97 1.82
CA GLU A 170 27.70 -3.67 1.95
C GLU A 170 28.52 -4.08 0.72
N ALA A 171 27.90 -4.74 -0.26
CA ALA A 171 28.54 -5.15 -1.50
C ALA A 171 28.92 -3.90 -2.32
N LYS A 172 30.11 -3.36 -2.07
CA LYS A 172 30.71 -2.36 -2.97
C LYS A 172 30.91 -3.02 -4.34
N PRO A 173 30.63 -2.31 -5.44
CA PRO A 173 30.98 -2.82 -6.76
C PRO A 173 32.49 -3.12 -6.77
N LYS A 174 32.84 -4.38 -7.07
CA LYS A 174 34.22 -4.74 -7.38
C LYS A 174 34.53 -4.09 -8.73
N ILE A 175 35.13 -2.90 -8.65
CA ILE A 175 35.91 -2.16 -9.65
C ILE A 175 35.77 -2.69 -11.09
N TYR A 176 35.22 -1.85 -11.98
CA TYR A 176 35.48 -1.91 -13.42
C TYR A 176 36.64 -0.98 -13.76
#